data_AF-A0A7Y9XYL4-F1
#
_entry.id   AF-A0A7Y9XYL4-F1
#
_cell.length_a   1.000
_cell.length_b   1.000
_cell.length_c   1.000
_cell.angle_alpha   90.00
_cell.angle_beta   90.00
_cell.angle_gamma   90.00
#
_symmetry.space_group_name_H-M   'P 1'
#
loop_
_entity.id
_entity.type
_entity.pdbx_description
1 polymer ?
#
loop_
_entity_poly.entity_id
_entity_poly.type
_entity_poly.pdbx_seq_one_letter_code
_entity_poly.pdbx_strand_id
1 'polypeptide(L)'
;MSDTRTNSGVDNISVFRKMFHWSVPGDRIISVMTAGNLATTQSVISQLEERNKAPSERNNSLLEAETMFQVATIVGGLLRETIGTMASDNGQRAAAGTFNASMIVAGQINGMEPRLFLIYPEGNFIEASFDTPFFQIGETKYGRPIIIRAYDPTMSFEDAVKLLMVSFDSTLKANLSVGLPLDLMVVERDNYEPVHQRRISANDPYFQAISTGWGEALKQAFDSLPDYTFYNPRSEAAE
;
A
#
# COMPACT_ATOMS: atom_id res chain seq x y z
N MET A 1 -1.82 -0.80 4.93
CA MET A 1 -1.97 0.62 5.31
C MET A 1 -1.83 1.46 4.05
N SER A 2 -2.68 2.46 3.83
CA SER A 2 -2.66 3.30 2.63
C SER A 2 -2.82 4.78 2.98
N ASP A 3 -2.18 5.67 2.23
CA ASP A 3 -2.52 7.09 2.28
C ASP A 3 -3.81 7.37 1.49
N THR A 4 -4.24 8.63 1.43
CA THR A 4 -5.49 9.01 0.75
C THR A 4 -5.36 10.17 -0.22
N ARG A 5 -4.21 10.85 -0.26
CA ARG A 5 -4.00 11.97 -1.16
C ARG A 5 -3.94 11.47 -2.60
N THR A 6 -4.81 12.00 -3.46
CA THR A 6 -4.84 11.61 -4.86
C THR A 6 -4.87 12.83 -5.76
N ASN A 7 -4.07 12.78 -6.82
CA ASN A 7 -4.15 13.74 -7.90
C ASN A 7 -5.32 13.34 -8.83
N SER A 8 -6.34 14.19 -8.92
CA SER A 8 -7.51 14.01 -9.78
C SER A 8 -7.51 14.92 -11.02
N GLY A 9 -6.40 15.62 -11.29
CA GLY A 9 -6.23 16.54 -12.41
C GLY A 9 -5.21 17.62 -12.11
N VAL A 10 -4.89 18.45 -13.11
CA VAL A 10 -4.03 19.63 -12.93
C VAL A 10 -4.65 20.51 -11.83
N ASP A 11 -3.87 20.78 -10.78
CA ASP A 11 -4.24 21.56 -9.59
C ASP A 11 -5.37 20.97 -8.71
N ASN A 12 -5.76 19.71 -8.90
CA ASN A 12 -6.78 19.08 -8.08
C ASN A 12 -6.20 17.95 -7.22
N ILE A 13 -5.89 18.28 -5.96
CA ILE A 13 -5.44 17.33 -4.95
C ILE A 13 -6.60 17.12 -3.98
N SER A 14 -7.08 15.88 -3.92
CA SER A 14 -8.24 15.48 -3.13
C SER A 14 -7.95 14.26 -2.25
N VAL A 15 -8.87 13.96 -1.33
CA VAL A 15 -8.78 12.82 -0.41
C VAL A 15 -9.70 11.70 -0.91
N PHE A 16 -9.12 10.57 -1.32
CA PHE A 16 -9.85 9.37 -1.74
C PHE A 16 -9.32 8.15 -0.98
N ARG A 17 -10.24 7.28 -0.56
CA ARG A 17 -9.89 5.99 0.05
C ARG A 17 -9.16 5.11 -0.97
N LYS A 18 -8.05 4.49 -0.55
CA LYS A 18 -7.22 3.61 -1.39
C LYS A 18 -7.13 2.18 -0.87
N MET A 19 -7.95 1.83 0.13
CA MET A 19 -8.06 0.49 0.70
C MET A 19 -9.53 0.11 0.79
N PHE A 20 -9.87 -1.03 0.22
CA PHE A 20 -11.22 -1.59 0.18
C PHE A 20 -11.16 -3.00 0.75
N HIS A 21 -12.24 -3.46 1.37
CA HIS A 21 -12.33 -4.83 1.83
C HIS A 21 -13.77 -5.34 1.78
N TRP A 22 -13.89 -6.65 1.67
CA TRP A 22 -15.14 -7.40 1.71
C TRP A 22 -14.91 -8.62 2.59
N SER A 23 -15.90 -8.97 3.41
CA SER A 23 -15.82 -10.13 4.29
C SER A 23 -17.14 -10.89 4.34
N VAL A 24 -17.02 -12.20 4.53
CA VAL A 24 -18.09 -13.09 4.98
C VAL A 24 -17.60 -13.64 6.32
N PRO A 25 -18.16 -13.18 7.46
CA PRO A 25 -17.72 -13.60 8.78
C PRO A 25 -17.63 -15.12 8.92
N GLY A 26 -16.50 -15.61 9.43
CA GLY A 26 -16.22 -17.04 9.58
C GLY A 26 -15.84 -17.78 8.29
N ASP A 27 -15.82 -17.13 7.12
CA ASP A 27 -15.46 -17.76 5.84
C ASP A 27 -14.31 -17.04 5.13
N ARG A 28 -14.38 -15.73 4.91
CA ARG A 28 -13.34 -15.02 4.14
C ARG A 28 -13.24 -13.54 4.43
N ILE A 29 -12.05 -13.01 4.21
CA ILE A 29 -11.78 -11.58 4.09
C ILE A 29 -10.86 -11.33 2.91
N ILE A 30 -11.24 -10.36 2.07
CA ILE A 30 -10.46 -9.93 0.90
C ILE A 30 -10.31 -8.43 0.99
N SER A 31 -9.09 -7.94 0.78
CA SER A 31 -8.76 -6.52 0.74
C SER A 31 -7.99 -6.18 -0.52
N VAL A 32 -8.31 -5.03 -1.10
CA VAL A 32 -7.64 -4.46 -2.26
C VAL A 32 -7.15 -3.07 -1.92
N MET A 33 -5.85 -2.82 -2.14
CA MET A 33 -5.26 -1.48 -2.09
C MET A 33 -4.89 -1.01 -3.50
N THR A 34 -5.05 0.28 -3.77
CA THR A 34 -4.95 0.83 -5.13
C THR A 34 -3.93 1.97 -5.23
N ALA A 35 -3.18 2.03 -6.33
CA ALA A 35 -2.31 3.15 -6.68
C ALA A 35 -2.25 3.39 -8.19
N GLY A 36 -1.94 4.62 -8.61
CA GLY A 36 -1.88 5.03 -10.01
C GLY A 36 -3.09 5.85 -10.43
N ASN A 37 -3.54 5.70 -11.67
CA ASN A 37 -4.64 6.50 -12.23
C ASN A 37 -5.94 6.32 -11.42
N LEU A 38 -6.51 7.43 -10.93
CA LEU A 38 -7.70 7.41 -10.08
C LEU A 38 -8.94 6.90 -10.83
N ALA A 39 -9.13 7.30 -12.08
CA ALA A 39 -10.28 6.84 -12.87
C ALA A 39 -10.23 5.33 -13.10
N THR A 40 -9.04 4.81 -13.44
CA THR A 40 -8.81 3.37 -13.62
C THR A 40 -9.09 2.60 -12.34
N THR A 41 -8.49 3.00 -11.21
CA THR A 41 -8.67 2.31 -9.93
C THR A 41 -10.12 2.37 -9.44
N GLN A 42 -10.80 3.51 -9.56
CA GLN A 42 -12.23 3.63 -9.21
C GLN A 42 -13.13 2.78 -10.12
N SER A 43 -12.82 2.69 -11.41
CA SER A 43 -13.57 1.86 -12.34
C SER A 43 -13.47 0.38 -11.96
N VAL A 44 -12.26 -0.11 -11.67
CA VAL A 44 -12.04 -1.49 -11.22
C VAL A 44 -12.82 -1.77 -9.93
N ILE A 45 -12.67 -0.93 -8.89
CA ILE A 45 -13.38 -1.12 -7.62
C ILE A 45 -14.90 -1.06 -7.81
N SER A 46 -15.40 -0.16 -8.66
CA SER A 46 -16.84 -0.03 -8.93
C SER A 46 -17.42 -1.22 -9.67
N GLN A 47 -16.64 -1.85 -10.56
CA GLN A 47 -17.02 -3.08 -11.26
C GLN A 47 -17.01 -4.29 -10.32
N LEU A 48 -16.01 -4.41 -9.42
CA LEU A 48 -15.97 -5.45 -8.39
C LEU A 48 -17.17 -5.36 -7.42
N GLU A 49 -17.59 -4.14 -7.08
CA GLU A 49 -18.77 -3.90 -6.25
C GLU A 49 -20.09 -3.94 -7.04
N GLU A 50 -20.04 -4.16 -8.36
CA GLU A 50 -21.19 -4.11 -9.28
C GLU A 50 -22.09 -2.87 -9.06
N ARG A 51 -21.47 -1.69 -8.93
CA ARG A 51 -22.20 -0.45 -8.59
C ARG A 51 -23.24 -0.02 -9.63
N ASN A 52 -23.19 -0.59 -10.83
CA ASN A 52 -24.18 -0.42 -11.88
C ASN A 52 -25.49 -1.20 -11.65
N LYS A 53 -25.52 -2.16 -10.72
CA LYS A 53 -26.72 -2.96 -10.38
C LYS A 53 -27.39 -2.46 -9.11
N ALA A 54 -28.70 -2.77 -9.00
CA ALA A 54 -29.44 -2.56 -7.75
C ALA A 54 -28.82 -3.39 -6.62
N PRO A 55 -28.79 -2.90 -5.35
CA PRO A 55 -28.11 -3.60 -4.26
C PRO A 55 -28.49 -5.08 -4.09
N SER A 56 -29.74 -5.45 -4.37
CA SER A 56 -30.24 -6.84 -4.30
C SER A 56 -29.73 -7.76 -5.42
N GLU A 57 -29.19 -7.20 -6.49
CA GLU A 57 -28.73 -7.92 -7.68
C GLU A 57 -27.19 -7.96 -7.77
N ARG A 58 -26.51 -7.32 -6.82
CA ARG A 58 -25.05 -7.26 -6.78
C ARG A 58 -24.50 -8.61 -6.38
N ASN A 59 -23.55 -9.09 -7.15
CA ASN A 59 -22.78 -10.27 -6.89
C ASN A 59 -21.28 -9.95 -6.98
N ASN A 60 -20.60 -9.94 -5.83
CA ASN A 60 -19.18 -9.64 -5.81
C ASN A 60 -18.41 -10.92 -6.14
N SER A 61 -17.86 -11.00 -7.36
CA SER A 61 -17.11 -12.16 -7.85
C SER A 61 -15.91 -12.54 -6.97
N LEU A 62 -15.37 -11.61 -6.17
CA LEU A 62 -14.32 -11.93 -5.20
C LEU A 62 -14.83 -12.83 -4.07
N LEU A 63 -16.10 -12.67 -3.67
CA LEU A 63 -16.72 -13.46 -2.60
C LEU A 63 -17.16 -14.86 -3.08
N GLU A 64 -17.13 -15.12 -4.38
CA GLU A 64 -17.44 -16.42 -4.96
C GLU A 64 -16.19 -17.25 -5.29
N ALA A 65 -15.03 -16.60 -5.44
CA ALA A 65 -13.77 -17.27 -5.77
C ALA A 65 -13.37 -18.31 -4.71
N GLU A 66 -12.89 -19.48 -5.12
CA GLU A 66 -12.55 -20.58 -4.21
C GLU A 66 -11.15 -20.41 -3.60
N THR A 67 -10.27 -19.62 -4.24
CA THR A 67 -8.89 -19.41 -3.79
C THR A 67 -8.45 -17.96 -3.93
N MET A 68 -7.51 -17.52 -3.10
CA MET A 68 -6.92 -16.19 -3.23
C MET A 68 -6.14 -15.98 -4.55
N PHE A 69 -5.68 -17.06 -5.19
CA PHE A 69 -5.09 -16.99 -6.54
C PHE A 69 -6.14 -16.64 -7.60
N GLN A 70 -7.35 -17.22 -7.51
CA GLN A 70 -8.47 -16.85 -8.37
C GLN A 70 -8.89 -15.39 -8.12
N VAL A 71 -8.93 -14.94 -6.86
CA VAL A 71 -9.16 -13.53 -6.50
C VAL A 71 -8.15 -12.61 -7.20
N ALA A 72 -6.85 -12.91 -7.11
CA ALA A 72 -5.81 -12.14 -7.80
C ALA A 72 -5.97 -12.16 -9.33
N THR A 73 -6.37 -13.31 -9.90
CA THR A 73 -6.65 -13.46 -11.33
C THR A 73 -7.80 -12.58 -11.79
N ILE A 74 -8.90 -12.55 -11.04
CA ILE A 74 -10.08 -11.71 -11.31
C ILE A 74 -9.68 -10.23 -11.29
N VAL A 75 -9.01 -9.79 -10.21
CA VAL A 75 -8.58 -8.39 -10.06
C VAL A 75 -7.60 -7.98 -11.17
N GLY A 76 -6.62 -8.84 -11.50
CA GLY A 76 -5.66 -8.61 -12.56
C GLY A 76 -6.28 -8.52 -13.96
N GLY A 77 -7.18 -9.44 -14.28
CA GLY A 77 -7.92 -9.42 -15.54
C GLY A 77 -8.73 -8.13 -15.70
N LEU A 78 -9.49 -7.75 -14.66
CA LEU A 78 -10.31 -6.55 -14.65
C LEU A 78 -9.49 -5.26 -14.75
N LEU A 79 -8.34 -5.20 -14.06
CA LEU A 79 -7.41 -4.09 -14.16
C LEU A 79 -6.89 -3.91 -15.60
N ARG A 80 -6.38 -4.99 -16.19
CA ARG A 80 -5.86 -4.99 -17.56
C ARG A 80 -6.94 -4.58 -18.57
N GLU A 81 -8.14 -5.15 -18.45
CA GLU A 81 -9.29 -4.81 -19.30
C GLU A 81 -9.64 -3.32 -19.19
N THR A 82 -9.77 -2.81 -17.96
CA THR A 82 -10.09 -1.40 -17.71
C THR A 82 -9.06 -0.46 -18.33
N ILE A 83 -7.76 -0.76 -18.18
CA ILE A 83 -6.67 0.00 -18.81
C ILE A 83 -6.79 -0.04 -20.33
N GLY A 84 -7.06 -1.23 -20.90
CA GLY A 84 -7.24 -1.43 -22.34
C GLY A 84 -8.39 -0.60 -22.91
N THR A 85 -9.56 -0.62 -22.27
CA THR A 85 -10.74 0.15 -22.70
C THR A 85 -10.49 1.66 -22.62
N MET A 86 -9.90 2.16 -21.52
CA MET A 86 -9.60 3.59 -21.40
C MET A 86 -8.57 4.07 -22.44
N ALA A 87 -7.59 3.22 -22.76
CA ALA A 87 -6.62 3.51 -23.80
C ALA A 87 -7.25 3.52 -25.21
N SER A 88 -8.14 2.58 -25.52
CA SER A 88 -8.83 2.55 -26.82
C SER A 88 -9.75 3.74 -27.02
N ASP A 89 -10.50 4.14 -26.00
CA ASP A 89 -11.49 5.23 -26.08
C ASP A 89 -10.84 6.60 -26.32
N ASN A 90 -9.59 6.78 -25.88
CA ASN A 90 -8.81 8.00 -26.07
C ASN A 90 -7.95 7.99 -27.35
N GLY A 91 -7.91 6.87 -28.08
CA GLY A 91 -7.08 6.67 -29.27
C GLY A 91 -5.58 6.84 -29.01
N GLN A 92 -4.80 7.10 -30.07
CA GLN A 92 -3.34 7.32 -30.00
C GLN A 92 -2.91 8.62 -29.28
N ARG A 93 -3.84 9.39 -28.71
CA ARG A 93 -3.54 10.69 -28.10
C ARG A 93 -3.03 10.58 -26.65
N ALA A 94 -3.34 9.50 -25.95
CA ALA A 94 -2.86 9.31 -24.59
C ALA A 94 -1.39 8.85 -24.59
N ALA A 95 -0.55 9.48 -23.77
CA ALA A 95 0.82 9.03 -23.58
C ALA A 95 0.84 7.61 -22.99
N ALA A 96 1.86 6.82 -23.33
CA ALA A 96 2.05 5.50 -22.76
C ALA A 96 2.06 5.59 -21.21
N GLY A 97 1.29 4.71 -20.55
CA GLY A 97 1.19 4.66 -19.10
C GLY A 97 0.24 5.65 -18.45
N THR A 98 -0.47 6.51 -19.21
CA THR A 98 -1.42 7.51 -18.65
C THR A 98 -2.49 6.89 -17.76
N PHE A 99 -2.96 5.70 -18.11
CA PHE A 99 -4.02 4.97 -17.39
C PHE A 99 -3.47 3.88 -16.48
N ASN A 100 -2.15 3.78 -16.30
CA ASN A 100 -1.59 2.69 -15.51
C ASN A 100 -2.01 2.80 -14.04
N ALA A 101 -2.32 1.65 -13.48
CA ALA A 101 -2.58 1.46 -12.07
C ALA A 101 -2.01 0.12 -11.62
N SER A 102 -1.75 0.01 -10.32
CA SER A 102 -1.30 -1.22 -9.66
C SER A 102 -2.16 -1.45 -8.42
N MET A 103 -2.26 -2.71 -8.02
CA MET A 103 -3.08 -3.09 -6.87
C MET A 103 -2.33 -4.08 -5.99
N ILE A 104 -2.61 -4.04 -4.69
CA ILE A 104 -2.25 -5.11 -3.78
C ILE A 104 -3.53 -5.82 -3.38
N VAL A 105 -3.54 -7.15 -3.50
CA VAL A 105 -4.64 -8.01 -3.05
C VAL A 105 -4.14 -8.78 -1.84
N ALA A 106 -4.87 -8.70 -0.72
CA ALA A 106 -4.55 -9.42 0.50
C ALA A 106 -5.81 -10.09 1.05
N GLY A 107 -5.68 -11.21 1.75
CA GLY A 107 -6.85 -11.83 2.35
C GLY A 107 -6.63 -13.26 2.77
N GLN A 108 -7.72 -13.88 3.22
CA GLN A 108 -7.76 -15.27 3.61
C GLN A 108 -9.15 -15.84 3.33
N ILE A 109 -9.19 -17.08 2.86
CA ILE A 109 -10.40 -17.90 2.71
C ILE A 109 -10.26 -19.08 3.67
N ASN A 110 -11.36 -19.49 4.30
CA ASN A 110 -11.41 -20.53 5.31
C ASN A 110 -10.75 -21.83 4.83
N GLY A 111 -9.97 -22.46 5.71
CA GLY A 111 -9.16 -23.63 5.39
C GLY A 111 -7.89 -23.36 4.58
N MET A 112 -7.58 -22.11 4.25
CA MET A 112 -6.37 -21.72 3.51
C MET A 112 -5.50 -20.73 4.30
N GLU A 113 -4.21 -20.66 3.95
CA GLU A 113 -3.27 -19.66 4.48
C GLU A 113 -3.63 -18.23 4.01
N PRO A 114 -3.37 -17.18 4.83
CA PRO A 114 -3.41 -15.81 4.36
C PRO A 114 -2.46 -15.59 3.17
N ARG A 115 -2.92 -14.86 2.15
CA ARG A 115 -2.16 -14.60 0.93
C ARG A 115 -2.09 -13.11 0.62
N LEU A 116 -0.99 -12.71 -0.04
CA LEU A 116 -0.70 -11.33 -0.43
C LEU A 116 -0.13 -11.32 -1.86
N PHE A 117 -0.73 -10.55 -2.75
CA PHE A 117 -0.34 -10.43 -4.16
C PHE A 117 -0.12 -8.97 -4.56
N LEU A 118 0.85 -8.76 -5.46
CA LEU A 118 1.05 -7.51 -6.17
C LEU A 118 0.58 -7.67 -7.62
N ILE A 119 -0.43 -6.91 -8.01
CA ILE A 119 -1.01 -6.88 -9.36
C ILE A 119 -0.37 -5.74 -10.15
N TYR A 120 0.23 -6.09 -11.29
CA TYR A 120 0.85 -5.15 -12.22
C TYR A 120 -0.19 -4.60 -13.23
N PRO A 121 0.09 -3.47 -13.90
CA PRO A 121 -0.80 -2.89 -14.92
C PRO A 121 -1.18 -3.87 -16.04
N GLU A 122 -0.29 -4.82 -16.36
CA GLU A 122 -0.50 -5.84 -17.38
C GLU A 122 -1.46 -6.96 -16.93
N GLY A 123 -1.92 -6.93 -15.68
CA GLY A 123 -2.86 -7.88 -15.08
C GLY A 123 -2.23 -9.17 -14.57
N ASN A 124 -0.94 -9.38 -14.82
CA ASN A 124 -0.16 -10.42 -14.14
C ASN A 124 0.18 -9.98 -12.71
N PHE A 125 0.62 -10.95 -11.90
CA PHE A 125 0.89 -10.70 -10.49
C PHE A 125 1.98 -11.62 -9.94
N ILE A 126 2.54 -11.21 -8.81
CA ILE A 126 3.42 -12.03 -7.97
C ILE A 126 2.82 -12.18 -6.57
N GLU A 127 3.20 -13.25 -5.88
CA GLU A 127 2.78 -13.55 -4.51
C GLU A 127 3.93 -13.27 -3.54
N ALA A 128 3.59 -12.78 -2.34
CA ALA A 128 4.55 -12.62 -1.26
C ALA A 128 5.03 -13.99 -0.78
N SER A 129 6.28 -14.05 -0.33
CA SER A 129 6.90 -15.26 0.18
C SER A 129 7.62 -14.97 1.50
N PHE A 130 8.22 -15.99 2.10
CA PHE A 130 9.06 -15.82 3.28
C PHE A 130 10.21 -14.82 3.03
N ASP A 131 10.86 -14.91 1.87
CA ASP A 131 11.98 -14.03 1.50
C ASP A 131 11.52 -12.62 1.09
N THR A 132 10.25 -12.46 0.69
CA THR A 132 9.67 -11.16 0.30
C THR A 132 8.27 -11.03 0.90
N PRO A 133 8.18 -10.66 2.20
CA PRO A 133 6.92 -10.76 2.96
C PRO A 133 6.02 -9.53 2.85
N PHE A 134 6.42 -8.51 2.08
CA PHE A 134 5.65 -7.28 1.92
C PHE A 134 5.73 -6.72 0.49
N PHE A 135 4.71 -5.96 0.12
CA PHE A 135 4.68 -5.18 -1.12
C PHE A 135 4.37 -3.71 -0.83
N GLN A 136 4.78 -2.85 -1.75
CA GLN A 136 4.45 -1.43 -1.76
C GLN A 136 4.05 -1.03 -3.18
N ILE A 137 3.09 -0.11 -3.30
CA ILE A 137 2.63 0.49 -4.57
C ILE A 137 2.58 2.02 -4.42
N GLY A 138 2.68 2.75 -5.54
CA GLY A 138 2.77 4.23 -5.53
C GLY A 138 4.19 4.75 -5.27
N GLU A 139 4.33 5.75 -4.39
CA GLU A 139 5.63 6.33 -4.03
C GLU A 139 6.32 5.53 -2.91
N THR A 140 7.07 4.51 -3.29
CA THR A 140 7.54 3.48 -2.34
C THR A 140 8.95 3.75 -1.77
N LYS A 141 9.77 4.54 -2.47
CA LYS A 141 11.23 4.62 -2.23
C LYS A 141 11.60 5.20 -0.87
N TYR A 142 10.83 6.16 -0.36
CA TYR A 142 11.20 6.94 0.82
C TYR A 142 11.01 6.18 2.14
N GLY A 143 9.90 5.45 2.28
CA GLY A 143 9.62 4.63 3.47
C GLY A 143 10.24 3.23 3.44
N ARG A 144 10.71 2.76 2.28
CA ARG A 144 11.26 1.40 2.13
C ARG A 144 12.47 1.08 3.02
N PRO A 145 13.46 1.97 3.21
CA PRO A 145 14.66 1.64 3.97
C PRO A 145 14.40 1.25 5.43
N ILE A 146 13.42 1.88 6.10
CA ILE A 146 13.12 1.52 7.50
C ILE A 146 12.46 0.14 7.58
N ILE A 147 11.58 -0.21 6.63
CA ILE A 147 10.96 -1.53 6.57
C ILE A 147 12.05 -2.59 6.40
N ILE A 148 12.97 -2.42 5.45
CA ILE A 148 14.04 -3.40 5.19
C ILE A 148 14.96 -3.58 6.41
N ARG A 149 15.20 -2.53 7.19
CA ARG A 149 16.14 -2.58 8.33
C ARG A 149 15.51 -3.08 9.62
N ALA A 150 14.24 -2.77 9.83
CA ALA A 150 13.60 -3.00 11.13
C ALA A 150 12.58 -4.13 11.09
N TYR A 151 12.07 -4.55 9.92
CA TYR A 151 11.11 -5.64 9.85
C TYR A 151 11.70 -6.94 10.43
N ASP A 152 10.92 -7.59 11.29
CA ASP A 152 11.19 -8.92 11.82
C ASP A 152 9.90 -9.78 11.64
N PRO A 153 9.99 -11.01 11.10
CA PRO A 153 8.84 -11.89 10.90
C PRO A 153 8.05 -12.22 12.17
N THR A 154 8.65 -12.06 13.35
CA THR A 154 8.06 -12.35 14.66
C THR A 154 7.47 -11.12 15.35
N MET A 155 7.47 -9.95 14.69
CA MET A 155 6.87 -8.73 15.22
C MET A 155 5.39 -8.92 15.57
N SER A 156 4.98 -8.29 16.66
CA SER A 156 3.57 -8.07 16.96
C SER A 156 2.90 -7.21 15.89
N PHE A 157 1.57 -7.28 15.77
CA PHE A 157 0.83 -6.38 14.88
C PHE A 157 1.04 -4.91 15.26
N GLU A 158 1.13 -4.61 16.55
CA GLU A 158 1.40 -3.27 17.08
C GLU A 158 2.77 -2.75 16.65
N ASP A 159 3.81 -3.58 16.71
CA ASP A 159 5.16 -3.22 16.24
C ASP A 159 5.20 -3.03 14.72
N ALA A 160 4.51 -3.89 13.96
CA ALA A 160 4.36 -3.72 12.52
C ALA A 160 3.63 -2.41 12.17
N VAL A 161 2.56 -2.07 12.90
CA VAL A 161 1.85 -0.79 12.73
C VAL A 161 2.79 0.38 13.03
N LYS A 162 3.53 0.34 14.14
CA LYS A 162 4.53 1.37 14.49
C LYS A 162 5.58 1.53 13.38
N LEU A 163 6.11 0.43 12.85
CA LEU A 163 7.04 0.44 11.72
C LEU A 163 6.44 1.11 10.48
N LEU A 164 5.19 0.77 10.14
CA LEU A 164 4.50 1.38 9.00
C LEU A 164 4.24 2.88 9.21
N MET A 165 3.97 3.33 10.43
CA MET A 165 3.85 4.77 10.74
C MET A 165 5.15 5.50 10.45
N VAL A 166 6.30 4.95 10.83
CA VAL A 166 7.63 5.53 10.54
C VAL A 166 7.92 5.55 9.03
N SER A 167 7.54 4.48 8.31
CA SER A 167 7.63 4.42 6.85
C SER A 167 6.81 5.53 6.19
N PHE A 168 5.56 5.73 6.63
CA PHE A 168 4.71 6.81 6.12
C PHE A 168 5.20 8.20 6.53
N ASP A 169 5.71 8.40 7.74
CA ASP A 169 6.30 9.67 8.17
C ASP A 169 7.45 10.10 7.24
N SER A 170 8.37 9.17 6.97
CA SER A 170 9.49 9.40 6.05
C SER A 170 9.01 9.76 4.64
N THR A 171 7.94 9.12 4.18
CA THR A 171 7.36 9.36 2.85
C THR A 171 6.63 10.69 2.77
N LEU A 172 5.82 11.03 3.77
CA LEU A 172 5.07 12.28 3.86
C LEU A 172 5.98 13.51 3.90
N LYS A 173 7.12 13.41 4.61
CA LYS A 173 8.13 14.49 4.68
C LYS A 173 8.89 14.67 3.37
N ALA A 174 9.02 13.61 2.56
CA ALA A 174 9.86 13.62 1.36
C ALA A 174 9.10 13.79 0.04
N ASN A 175 7.79 13.49 -0.01
CA ASN A 175 7.00 13.57 -1.24
C ASN A 175 5.57 14.05 -1.00
N LEU A 176 5.22 15.18 -1.63
CA LEU A 176 3.91 15.82 -1.50
C LEU A 176 2.75 15.05 -2.16
N SER A 177 3.03 14.07 -3.02
CA SER A 177 1.99 13.25 -3.65
C SER A 177 1.34 12.26 -2.67
N VAL A 178 2.02 11.97 -1.55
CA VAL A 178 1.50 11.16 -0.45
C VAL A 178 0.94 12.08 0.63
N GLY A 179 -0.18 11.73 1.24
CA GLY A 179 -0.82 12.61 2.21
C GLY A 179 -1.82 11.95 3.14
N LEU A 180 -1.94 12.54 4.32
CA LEU A 180 -2.94 12.21 5.33
C LEU A 180 -4.36 12.56 4.84
N PRO A 181 -5.41 11.90 5.38
CA PRO A 181 -5.34 10.82 6.38
C PRO A 181 -4.78 9.49 5.83
N LEU A 182 -4.36 8.60 6.72
CA LEU A 182 -3.97 7.22 6.39
C LEU A 182 -5.07 6.25 6.85
N ASP A 183 -5.36 5.24 6.04
CA ASP A 183 -6.24 4.13 6.38
C ASP A 183 -5.41 2.90 6.80
N LEU A 184 -5.66 2.42 8.02
CA LEU A 184 -5.03 1.25 8.62
C LEU A 184 -6.07 0.15 8.85
N MET A 185 -5.69 -1.08 8.50
CA MET A 185 -6.42 -2.29 8.81
C MET A 185 -5.45 -3.39 9.20
N VAL A 186 -5.78 -4.14 10.25
CA VAL A 186 -5.11 -5.37 10.65
C VAL A 186 -6.08 -6.52 10.45
N VAL A 187 -5.59 -7.59 9.83
CA VAL A 187 -6.32 -8.83 9.60
C VAL A 187 -5.52 -9.94 10.25
N GLU A 188 -6.10 -10.53 11.28
CA GLU A 188 -5.50 -11.69 11.95
C GLU A 188 -5.87 -12.97 11.20
N ARG A 189 -4.92 -13.90 11.21
CA ARG A 189 -5.10 -15.24 10.65
C ARG A 189 -6.31 -15.93 11.30
N ASP A 190 -7.11 -16.58 10.47
CA ASP A 190 -8.29 -17.36 10.84
C ASP A 190 -9.42 -16.56 11.52
N ASN A 191 -9.35 -15.21 11.50
CA ASN A 191 -10.41 -14.35 12.02
C ASN A 191 -11.44 -13.94 10.96
N TYR A 192 -11.05 -13.89 9.68
CA TYR A 192 -11.90 -13.54 8.53
C TYR A 192 -12.64 -12.20 8.61
N GLU A 193 -12.27 -11.35 9.57
CA GLU A 193 -12.77 -10.00 9.77
C GLU A 193 -11.62 -9.08 10.24
N PRO A 194 -11.72 -7.76 10.01
CA PRO A 194 -10.72 -6.83 10.53
C PRO A 194 -10.70 -6.84 12.06
N VAL A 195 -9.56 -7.18 12.66
CA VAL A 195 -9.39 -7.10 14.14
C VAL A 195 -9.08 -5.69 14.61
N HIS A 196 -8.56 -4.85 13.72
CA HIS A 196 -8.32 -3.44 13.99
C HIS A 196 -8.50 -2.62 12.72
N GLN A 197 -9.23 -1.51 12.83
CA GLN A 197 -9.38 -0.52 11.78
C GLN A 197 -9.27 0.88 12.34
N ARG A 198 -8.46 1.72 11.71
CA ARG A 198 -8.26 3.10 12.16
C ARG A 198 -7.96 4.02 10.99
N ARG A 199 -8.56 5.20 11.02
CA ARG A 199 -8.18 6.32 10.15
C ARG A 199 -7.31 7.30 10.93
N ILE A 200 -6.08 7.49 10.47
CA ILE A 200 -5.06 8.32 11.13
C ILE A 200 -5.09 9.69 10.46
N SER A 201 -5.56 10.70 11.20
CA SER A 201 -5.62 12.08 10.73
C SER A 201 -4.30 12.82 10.98
N ALA A 202 -4.17 14.03 10.44
CA ALA A 202 -3.01 14.89 10.71
C ALA A 202 -2.85 15.29 12.18
N ASN A 203 -3.96 15.27 12.93
CA ASN A 203 -3.98 15.61 14.36
C ASN A 203 -3.96 14.36 15.25
N ASP A 204 -3.66 13.19 14.71
CA ASP A 204 -3.60 11.95 15.47
C ASP A 204 -2.46 12.00 16.50
N PRO A 205 -2.74 11.94 17.82
CA PRO A 205 -1.71 12.14 18.84
C PRO A 205 -0.60 11.09 18.79
N TYR A 206 -0.95 9.84 18.44
CA TYR A 206 0.02 8.77 18.35
C TYR A 206 0.94 8.96 17.15
N PHE A 207 0.37 9.32 15.99
CA PHE A 207 1.18 9.60 14.79
C PHE A 207 2.11 10.80 15.00
N GLN A 208 1.65 11.85 15.67
CA GLN A 208 2.49 13.01 16.03
C GLN A 208 3.63 12.60 16.96
N ALA A 209 3.36 11.78 17.99
CA ALA A 209 4.38 11.28 18.89
C ALA A 209 5.45 10.46 18.15
N ILE A 210 5.03 9.59 17.21
CA ILE A 210 5.97 8.84 16.35
C ILE A 210 6.81 9.78 15.49
N SER A 211 6.19 10.74 14.81
CA SER A 211 6.90 11.66 13.90
C SER A 211 7.95 12.51 14.63
N THR A 212 7.61 13.06 15.80
CA THR A 212 8.52 13.86 16.62
C THR A 212 9.61 12.99 17.23
N GLY A 213 9.24 11.91 17.92
CA GLY A 213 10.20 11.05 18.61
C GLY A 213 11.18 10.37 17.65
N TRP A 214 10.72 9.96 16.47
CA TRP A 214 11.59 9.41 15.43
C TRP A 214 12.57 10.45 14.88
N GLY A 215 12.12 11.68 14.66
CA GLY A 215 12.99 12.78 14.21
C GLY A 215 14.11 13.09 15.22
N GLU A 216 13.77 13.13 16.51
CA GLU A 216 14.73 13.34 17.59
C GLU A 216 15.72 12.18 17.71
N ALA A 217 15.24 10.94 17.65
CA ALA A 217 16.08 9.75 17.70
C ALA A 217 17.07 9.68 16.53
N LEU A 218 16.64 10.02 15.31
CA LEU A 218 17.52 10.07 14.14
C LEU A 218 18.63 11.11 14.31
N LYS A 219 18.30 12.29 14.86
CA LYS A 219 19.29 13.33 15.13
C LYS A 219 20.32 12.86 16.16
N GLN A 220 19.86 12.27 17.26
CA GLN A 220 20.75 11.72 18.29
C GLN A 220 21.64 10.61 17.74
N ALA A 221 21.08 9.70 16.93
CA ALA A 221 21.84 8.64 16.29
C ALA A 221 22.91 9.22 15.35
N PHE A 222 22.58 10.24 14.57
CA PHE A 222 23.54 10.93 13.71
C PHE A 222 24.66 11.60 14.51
N ASP A 223 24.31 12.35 15.57
CA ASP A 223 25.26 13.04 16.44
C ASP A 223 26.18 12.06 17.21
N SER A 224 25.76 10.79 17.35
CA SER A 224 26.57 9.73 17.98
C SER A 224 27.57 9.05 17.02
N LEU A 225 27.50 9.34 15.73
CA LEU A 225 28.42 8.78 14.75
C LEU A 225 29.81 9.40 14.90
N PRO A 226 30.89 8.67 14.57
CA PRO A 226 32.23 9.23 14.57
C PRO A 226 32.35 10.44 13.64
N ASP A 227 33.05 11.48 14.11
CA ASP A 227 33.36 12.64 13.28
C ASP A 227 34.21 12.25 12.06
N TYR A 228 33.87 12.81 10.90
CA TYR A 228 34.71 12.69 9.71
C TYR A 228 35.83 13.74 9.76
N THR A 229 37.09 13.28 9.79
CA THR A 229 38.26 14.16 9.73
C THR A 229 38.78 14.30 8.30
N PHE A 230 39.05 15.53 7.86
CA PHE A 230 39.76 15.79 6.60
C PHE A 230 41.28 15.53 6.71
N TYR A 231 41.79 15.32 7.92
CA TYR A 231 43.22 15.08 8.17
C TYR A 231 43.46 13.60 8.43
N ASN A 232 44.19 12.97 7.51
CA ASN A 232 44.64 11.58 7.64
C ASN A 232 45.99 11.57 8.38
N PRO A 233 46.14 10.90 9.54
CA PRO A 233 47.40 10.90 10.32
C PRO A 233 48.61 10.22 9.65
N ARG A 234 48.60 9.98 8.34
CA ARG A 234 49.63 9.22 7.60
C ARG A 234 50.55 10.05 6.72
N SER A 235 50.64 11.37 6.89
CA SER A 235 51.54 12.21 6.08
C SER A 235 52.69 12.90 6.84
N GLU A 236 52.98 12.56 8.10
CA GLU A 236 54.08 13.17 8.86
C GLU A 236 55.12 12.16 9.39
N ALA A 237 55.39 11.09 8.63
CA ALA A 237 56.48 10.17 8.94
C ALA A 237 57.35 9.90 7.70
N ALA A 238 57.81 10.98 7.05
CA ALA A 238 58.91 10.93 6.08
C ALA A 238 59.47 12.34 5.86
N GLU A 239 60.25 12.83 6.83
CA GLU A 239 61.41 13.72 6.59
C GLU A 239 62.37 13.67 7.79
#